data_AF-A0A1W9SER1-F1
#
_entry.id   AF-A0A1W9SER1-F1
#
_cell.length_a   1.000
_cell.length_b   1.000
_cell.length_c   1.000
_cell.angle_alpha   90.00
_cell.angle_beta   90.00
_cell.angle_gamma   90.00
#
_symmetry.space_group_name_H-M   'P 1'
#
loop_
_entity.id
_entity.type
_entity.pdbx_description
1 polymer ?
#
loop_
_entity_poly.entity_id
_entity_poly.type
_entity_poly.pdbx_seq_one_letter_code
_entity_poly.pdbx_strand_id
1 'polypeptide(L)'
;GKKRKYIPAIRHGLAGISNLKKIGKNTAMSHDACFGIGSYKFWRSQITRHINWLPLIPDEREQGLQMVLSAIEDSKFSKYAAMNEIVWMLLEFDRAEEAYLMAAKALDKFPGSRFFLWGAAKSAFALQDYETASTFFITLLNSISSAKPNNFYNEYICRLKLARCYFNLNSFSEAKSYLNSLDDLNLSPGIKTRLKKQRKEAGKLKQHIFKRLKAIDNLAAKNDFTNKKRRHESSEIPN
;
A
#
# COMPACT_ATOMS: atom_id res chain seq x y z
N GLY A 1 25.55 14.15 -3.56
CA GLY A 1 24.98 13.29 -4.62
C GLY A 1 25.13 11.81 -4.27
N LYS A 2 24.07 10.99 -4.41
CA LYS A 2 24.07 9.54 -4.14
C LYS A 2 24.58 8.73 -5.36
N LYS A 3 25.83 8.92 -5.77
CA LYS A 3 26.46 8.05 -6.77
C LYS A 3 27.65 7.34 -6.10
N ARG A 4 27.67 6.00 -6.14
CA ARG A 4 28.69 5.03 -5.63
C ARG A 4 28.43 4.22 -4.33
N LYS A 5 27.25 4.26 -3.70
CA LYS A 5 26.97 3.44 -2.47
C LYS A 5 26.33 2.06 -2.71
N TYR A 6 26.07 1.66 -3.96
CA TYR A 6 25.39 0.40 -4.26
C TYR A 6 26.28 -0.83 -4.02
N ILE A 7 27.53 -0.81 -4.47
CA ILE A 7 28.48 -1.93 -4.28
C ILE A 7 28.73 -2.17 -2.77
N PRO A 8 29.03 -1.14 -1.95
CA PRO A 8 29.13 -1.33 -0.51
C PRO A 8 27.85 -1.87 0.12
N ALA A 9 26.68 -1.36 -0.28
CA ALA A 9 25.40 -1.84 0.25
C ALA A 9 25.15 -3.33 -0.04
N ILE A 10 25.45 -3.78 -1.27
CA ILE A 10 25.37 -5.19 -1.64
C ILE A 10 26.35 -6.02 -0.81
N ARG A 11 27.60 -5.57 -0.67
CA ARG A 11 28.62 -6.26 0.13
C ARG A 11 28.19 -6.39 1.59
N HIS A 12 27.68 -5.33 2.19
CA HIS A 12 27.18 -5.34 3.57
C HIS A 12 25.96 -6.25 3.73
N GLY A 13 25.03 -6.25 2.76
CA GLY A 13 23.91 -7.18 2.74
C GLY A 13 24.37 -8.64 2.73
N LEU A 14 25.30 -9.00 1.83
CA LEU A 14 25.85 -10.35 1.73
C LEU A 14 26.60 -10.77 3.00
N ALA A 15 27.38 -9.86 3.59
CA ALA A 15 28.07 -10.12 4.86
C ALA A 15 27.07 -10.36 6.00
N GLY A 16 25.97 -9.59 6.06
CA GLY A 16 24.89 -9.80 7.01
C GLY A 16 24.26 -11.18 6.88
N ILE A 17 23.98 -11.63 5.65
CA ILE A 17 23.43 -12.97 5.40
C ILE A 17 24.42 -14.07 5.78
N SER A 18 25.71 -13.88 5.53
CA SER A 18 26.74 -14.82 5.97
C SER A 18 26.74 -14.97 7.50
N ASN A 19 26.63 -13.86 8.23
CA ASN A 19 26.54 -13.88 9.69
C ASN A 19 25.26 -14.56 10.18
N LEU A 20 24.10 -14.27 9.57
CA LEU A 20 22.85 -14.94 9.91
C LEU A 20 22.91 -16.45 9.66
N LYS A 21 23.55 -16.89 8.56
CA LYS A 21 23.78 -18.32 8.32
C LYS A 21 24.65 -18.97 9.41
N LYS A 22 25.64 -18.25 9.95
CA LYS A 22 26.45 -18.74 11.08
C LYS A 22 25.61 -18.83 12.36
N ILE A 23 24.80 -17.81 12.63
CA ILE A 23 23.90 -17.77 13.79
C ILE A 23 22.84 -18.87 13.69
N GLY A 24 22.29 -19.13 12.51
CA GLY A 24 21.26 -20.14 12.28
C GLY A 24 21.73 -21.57 12.55
N LYS A 25 23.04 -21.82 12.67
CA LYS A 25 23.58 -23.11 13.16
C LYS A 25 23.39 -23.29 14.67
N ASN A 26 23.14 -22.22 15.42
CA ASN A 26 22.75 -22.27 16.82
C ASN A 26 21.23 -22.44 16.91
N THR A 27 20.79 -23.55 17.48
CA THR A 27 19.36 -23.92 17.59
C THR A 27 18.54 -22.84 18.29
N ALA A 28 19.09 -22.15 19.29
CA ALA A 28 18.39 -21.12 20.06
C ALA A 28 18.09 -19.83 19.28
N MET A 29 18.77 -19.57 18.16
CA MET A 29 18.54 -18.39 17.31
C MET A 29 18.19 -18.76 15.87
N SER A 30 17.87 -20.04 15.63
CA SER A 30 17.60 -20.58 14.30
C SER A 30 16.40 -19.90 13.64
N HIS A 31 15.29 -19.71 14.37
CA HIS A 31 14.09 -19.05 13.85
C HIS A 31 14.29 -17.55 13.59
N ASP A 32 15.05 -16.84 14.44
CA ASP A 32 15.40 -15.44 14.17
C ASP A 32 16.34 -15.29 12.96
N ALA A 33 17.24 -16.25 12.75
CA ALA A 33 18.05 -16.31 11.54
C ALA A 33 17.19 -16.61 10.30
N CYS A 34 16.17 -17.47 10.42
CA CYS A 34 15.23 -17.78 9.35
C CYS A 34 14.49 -16.53 8.86
N PHE A 35 14.08 -15.61 9.74
CA PHE A 35 13.47 -14.34 9.34
C PHE A 35 14.39 -13.57 8.38
N GLY A 36 15.63 -13.29 8.80
CA GLY A 36 16.55 -12.47 8.00
C GLY A 36 17.01 -13.15 6.70
N ILE A 37 17.27 -14.46 6.74
CA ILE A 37 17.68 -15.23 5.55
C ILE A 37 16.50 -15.39 4.58
N GLY A 38 15.30 -15.68 5.10
CA GLY A 38 14.08 -15.86 4.33
C GLY A 38 13.69 -14.58 3.59
N SER A 39 13.64 -13.44 4.30
CA SER A 39 13.42 -12.11 3.69
C SER A 39 14.39 -11.82 2.56
N TYR A 40 15.69 -12.10 2.76
CA TYR A 40 16.68 -11.88 1.72
C TYR A 40 16.46 -12.77 0.48
N LYS A 41 16.23 -14.07 0.67
CA LYS A 41 15.94 -15.00 -0.43
C LYS A 41 14.75 -14.52 -1.24
N PHE A 42 13.66 -14.18 -0.57
CA PHE A 42 12.44 -13.70 -1.21
C PHE A 42 12.67 -12.43 -2.02
N TRP A 43 13.15 -11.34 -1.40
CA TRP A 43 13.23 -10.05 -2.07
C TRP A 43 14.30 -10.01 -3.15
N ARG A 44 15.41 -10.75 -2.98
CA ARG A 44 16.41 -10.92 -4.02
C ARG A 44 15.78 -11.54 -5.27
N SER A 45 15.10 -12.67 -5.12
CA SER A 45 14.43 -13.35 -6.23
C SER A 45 13.28 -12.52 -6.83
N GLN A 46 12.53 -11.78 -6.01
CA GLN A 46 11.48 -10.87 -6.50
C GLN A 46 12.04 -9.73 -7.36
N ILE A 47 13.18 -9.15 -6.98
CA ILE A 47 13.85 -8.10 -7.76
C ILE A 47 14.42 -8.68 -9.05
N THR A 48 15.00 -9.88 -9.01
CA THR A 48 15.63 -10.52 -10.17
C THR A 48 14.67 -11.29 -11.05
N ARG A 49 13.36 -11.31 -10.76
CA ARG A 49 12.37 -12.10 -11.50
C ARG A 49 12.33 -11.82 -13.01
N HIS A 50 12.67 -10.59 -13.42
CA HIS A 50 12.67 -10.18 -14.83
C HIS A 50 14.00 -10.49 -15.55
N ILE A 51 14.99 -11.01 -14.83
CA ILE A 51 16.30 -11.44 -15.36
C ILE A 51 16.61 -12.89 -14.95
N ASN A 52 15.58 -13.65 -14.55
CA ASN A 52 15.69 -15.04 -14.13
C ASN A 52 16.04 -16.00 -15.28
N TRP A 53 16.00 -15.55 -16.54
CA TRP A 53 16.51 -16.27 -17.70
C TRP A 53 18.04 -16.48 -17.62
N LEU A 54 18.76 -15.68 -16.82
CA LEU A 54 20.16 -15.92 -16.52
C LEU A 54 20.27 -17.04 -15.49
N PRO A 55 20.99 -18.14 -15.78
CA PRO A 55 21.07 -19.33 -14.91
C PRO A 55 21.82 -19.12 -13.58
N LEU A 56 22.20 -17.87 -13.26
CA LEU A 56 23.06 -17.52 -12.13
C LEU A 56 22.28 -17.24 -10.84
N ILE A 57 20.96 -17.01 -10.90
CA ILE A 57 20.15 -16.65 -9.72
C ILE A 57 18.87 -17.49 -9.69
N PRO A 58 18.78 -18.51 -8.81
CA PRO A 58 17.55 -19.27 -8.65
C PRO A 58 16.42 -18.42 -8.06
N ASP A 59 15.18 -18.75 -8.42
CA ASP A 59 14.00 -18.24 -7.72
C ASP A 59 13.84 -18.98 -6.38
N GLU A 60 14.02 -18.26 -5.28
CA GLU A 60 13.96 -18.79 -3.92
C GLU A 60 12.79 -18.15 -3.15
N ARG A 61 11.79 -17.58 -3.82
CA ARG A 61 10.66 -16.89 -3.15
C ARG A 61 9.88 -17.82 -2.23
N GLU A 62 9.51 -19.01 -2.70
CA GLU A 62 8.75 -19.95 -1.88
C GLU A 62 9.56 -20.41 -0.66
N GLN A 63 10.84 -20.77 -0.86
CA GLN A 63 11.73 -21.10 0.25
C GLN A 63 11.86 -19.93 1.24
N GLY A 64 12.00 -18.70 0.75
CA GLY A 64 12.06 -17.50 1.57
C GLY A 64 10.79 -17.30 2.40
N LEU A 65 9.61 -17.48 1.79
CA LEU A 65 8.32 -17.41 2.46
C LEU A 65 8.23 -18.44 3.60
N GLN A 66 8.56 -19.71 3.32
CA GLN A 66 8.51 -20.77 4.34
C GLN A 66 9.46 -20.50 5.52
N MET A 67 10.65 -19.95 5.26
CA MET A 67 11.57 -19.55 6.32
C MET A 67 11.03 -18.40 7.18
N VAL A 68 10.35 -17.42 6.58
CA VAL A 68 9.74 -16.33 7.36
C VAL A 68 8.51 -16.82 8.12
N LEU A 69 7.73 -17.76 7.57
CA LEU A 69 6.63 -18.40 8.29
C LEU A 69 7.13 -19.13 9.54
N SER A 70 8.21 -19.91 9.45
CA SER A 70 8.76 -20.59 10.63
C SER A 70 9.28 -19.62 11.70
N ALA A 71 9.67 -18.40 11.32
CA ALA A 71 10.04 -17.37 12.28
C ALA A 71 8.83 -16.81 13.06
N ILE A 72 7.61 -16.87 12.52
CA ILE A 72 6.40 -16.44 13.24
C ILE A 72 6.07 -17.37 14.40
N GLU A 73 6.37 -18.66 14.25
CA GLU A 73 6.07 -19.67 15.27
C GLU A 73 6.92 -19.43 16.52
N ASP A 74 8.25 -19.53 16.38
CA ASP A 74 9.16 -19.71 17.52
C ASP A 74 10.35 -18.74 17.58
N SER A 75 10.36 -17.65 16.80
CA SER A 75 11.43 -16.65 16.95
C SER A 75 11.32 -15.88 18.27
N LYS A 76 12.48 -15.58 18.87
CA LYS A 76 12.56 -14.88 20.15
C LYS A 76 12.37 -13.37 19.99
N PHE A 77 12.84 -12.80 18.88
CA PHE A 77 12.85 -11.34 18.68
C PHE A 77 12.07 -10.89 17.46
N SER A 78 12.04 -11.70 16.40
CA SER A 78 11.57 -11.27 15.07
C SER A 78 10.11 -11.60 14.77
N LYS A 79 9.38 -12.26 15.67
CA LYS A 79 8.02 -12.79 15.43
C LYS A 79 7.08 -11.80 14.76
N TYR A 80 6.95 -10.60 15.34
CA TYR A 80 6.04 -9.58 14.83
C TYR A 80 6.56 -8.88 13.57
N ALA A 81 7.88 -8.78 13.41
CA ALA A 81 8.48 -8.30 12.17
C ALA A 81 8.24 -9.31 11.04
N ALA A 82 8.39 -10.61 11.31
CA ALA A 82 8.08 -11.70 10.38
C ALA A 82 6.59 -11.71 10.00
N MET A 83 5.68 -11.52 10.97
CA MET A 83 4.24 -11.39 10.68
C MET A 83 3.95 -10.26 9.69
N ASN A 84 4.51 -9.07 9.91
CA ASN A 84 4.34 -7.96 8.96
C ASN A 84 4.97 -8.28 7.60
N GLU A 85 6.15 -8.87 7.58
CA GLU A 85 6.86 -9.23 6.36
C GLU A 85 6.06 -10.21 5.49
N ILE A 86 5.46 -11.23 6.10
CA ILE A 86 4.59 -12.20 5.41
C ILE A 86 3.44 -11.50 4.68
N VAL A 87 2.83 -10.47 5.27
CA VAL A 87 1.78 -9.70 4.60
C VAL A 87 2.28 -9.14 3.26
N TRP A 88 3.48 -8.57 3.23
CA TRP A 88 4.06 -8.03 2.00
C TRP A 88 4.42 -9.12 1.00
N MET A 89 4.99 -10.24 1.44
CA MET A 89 5.33 -11.37 0.58
C MET A 89 4.09 -12.00 -0.06
N LEU A 90 3.03 -12.21 0.72
CA LEU A 90 1.76 -12.75 0.23
C LEU A 90 1.12 -11.82 -0.81
N LEU A 91 1.19 -10.51 -0.63
CA LEU A 91 0.71 -9.55 -1.63
C LEU A 91 1.52 -9.58 -2.94
N GLU A 92 2.81 -9.93 -2.91
CA GLU A 92 3.60 -10.13 -4.13
C GLU A 92 3.30 -11.46 -4.83
N PHE A 93 2.67 -12.40 -4.12
CA PHE A 93 2.10 -13.64 -4.66
C PHE A 93 0.61 -13.52 -5.03
N ASP A 94 0.04 -12.31 -5.00
CA ASP A 94 -1.39 -12.07 -5.22
C ASP A 94 -2.33 -12.82 -4.24
N ARG A 95 -1.80 -13.22 -3.06
CA ARG A 95 -2.54 -13.90 -1.97
C ARG A 95 -3.10 -12.89 -0.97
N ALA A 96 -3.95 -11.98 -1.47
CA ALA A 96 -4.40 -10.83 -0.69
C ALA A 96 -5.28 -11.19 0.53
N GLU A 97 -6.07 -12.26 0.44
CA GLU A 97 -6.92 -12.74 1.54
C GLU A 97 -6.07 -13.21 2.73
N GLU A 98 -5.09 -14.07 2.48
CA GLU A 98 -4.17 -14.54 3.51
C GLU A 98 -3.35 -13.39 4.11
N ALA A 99 -2.94 -12.44 3.27
CA ALA A 99 -2.26 -11.23 3.73
C ALA A 99 -3.14 -10.38 4.66
N TYR A 100 -4.44 -10.28 4.37
CA TYR A 100 -5.40 -9.60 5.23
C TYR A 100 -5.56 -10.32 6.57
N LEU A 101 -5.76 -11.64 6.57
CA LEU A 101 -5.91 -12.44 7.79
C LEU A 101 -4.66 -12.34 8.69
N MET A 102 -3.46 -12.37 8.12
CA MET A 102 -2.22 -12.18 8.88
C MET A 102 -2.11 -10.78 9.50
N ALA A 103 -2.48 -9.74 8.75
CA ALA A 103 -2.48 -8.38 9.27
C ALA A 103 -3.54 -8.17 10.37
N ALA A 104 -4.74 -8.74 10.20
CA ALA A 104 -5.82 -8.70 11.18
C ALA A 104 -5.40 -9.36 12.49
N LYS A 105 -4.83 -10.57 12.45
CA LYS A 105 -4.29 -11.27 13.62
C LYS A 105 -3.24 -10.45 14.38
N ALA A 106 -2.42 -9.68 13.67
CA ALA A 106 -1.46 -8.78 14.30
C ALA A 106 -2.12 -7.56 14.94
N LEU A 107 -3.16 -7.00 14.30
CA LEU A 107 -3.92 -5.86 14.79
C LEU A 107 -4.78 -6.20 16.01
N ASP A 108 -5.26 -7.44 16.14
CA ASP A 108 -5.94 -7.91 17.37
C ASP A 108 -5.04 -7.73 18.60
N LYS A 109 -3.73 -7.95 18.43
CA LYS A 109 -2.74 -7.79 19.50
C LYS A 109 -2.21 -6.36 19.63
N PHE A 110 -2.08 -5.66 18.51
CA PHE A 110 -1.51 -4.31 18.46
C PHE A 110 -2.47 -3.34 17.77
N PRO A 111 -3.61 -3.04 18.41
CA PRO A 111 -4.62 -2.18 17.80
C PRO A 111 -4.03 -0.80 17.51
N GLY A 112 -4.24 -0.29 16.30
CA GLY A 112 -3.73 1.01 15.87
C GLY A 112 -2.24 1.06 15.51
N SER A 113 -1.51 -0.06 15.56
CA SER A 113 -0.12 -0.10 15.13
C SER A 113 0.03 0.25 13.65
N ARG A 114 0.63 1.41 13.35
CA ARG A 114 0.89 1.84 11.97
C ARG A 114 1.64 0.79 11.17
N PHE A 115 2.52 0.04 11.85
CA PHE A 115 3.32 -1.03 11.26
C PHE A 115 2.42 -2.08 10.58
N PHE A 116 1.36 -2.52 11.23
CA PHE A 116 0.42 -3.51 10.68
C PHE A 116 -0.73 -2.90 9.87
N LEU A 117 -1.16 -1.67 10.20
CA LEU A 117 -2.24 -0.99 9.48
C LEU A 117 -1.92 -0.78 7.99
N TRP A 118 -0.65 -0.53 7.63
CA TRP A 118 -0.26 -0.42 6.22
C TRP A 118 -0.51 -1.70 5.43
N GLY A 119 -0.17 -2.85 6.04
CA GLY A 119 -0.41 -4.16 5.47
C GLY A 119 -1.91 -4.41 5.30
N ALA A 120 -2.68 -4.25 6.37
CA ALA A 120 -4.14 -4.44 6.36
C ALA A 120 -4.84 -3.57 5.30
N ALA A 121 -4.51 -2.27 5.23
CA ALA A 121 -5.07 -1.35 4.25
C ALA A 121 -4.75 -1.77 2.81
N LYS A 122 -3.50 -2.21 2.55
CA LYS A 122 -3.08 -2.64 1.21
C LYS A 122 -3.75 -3.97 0.82
N SER A 123 -3.90 -4.91 1.75
CA SER A 123 -4.58 -6.17 1.53
C SER A 123 -6.07 -5.97 1.23
N ALA A 124 -6.78 -5.19 2.05
CA ALA A 124 -8.18 -4.84 1.78
C ALA A 124 -8.35 -4.16 0.41
N PHE A 125 -7.46 -3.23 0.06
CA PHE A 125 -7.49 -2.58 -1.26
C PHE A 125 -7.29 -3.59 -2.41
N ALA A 126 -6.41 -4.58 -2.23
CA ALA A 126 -6.17 -5.62 -3.24
C ALA A 126 -7.38 -6.56 -3.40
N LEU A 127 -8.13 -6.78 -2.32
CA LEU A 127 -9.42 -7.50 -2.33
C LEU A 127 -10.58 -6.68 -2.90
N GLN A 128 -10.33 -5.42 -3.30
CA GLN A 128 -11.36 -4.47 -3.75
C GLN A 128 -12.38 -4.09 -2.66
N ASP A 129 -12.10 -4.40 -1.39
CA ASP A 129 -12.84 -3.90 -0.24
C ASP A 129 -12.34 -2.48 0.08
N TYR A 130 -12.84 -1.52 -0.71
CA TYR A 130 -12.40 -0.13 -0.66
C TYR A 130 -12.94 0.59 0.58
N GLU A 131 -14.09 0.19 1.10
CA GLU A 131 -14.64 0.67 2.36
C GLU A 131 -13.68 0.35 3.52
N THR A 132 -13.34 -0.93 3.70
CA THR A 132 -12.41 -1.35 4.77
C THR A 132 -11.02 -0.74 4.57
N ALA A 133 -10.51 -0.74 3.34
CA ALA A 133 -9.23 -0.09 3.02
C ALA A 133 -9.23 1.39 3.41
N SER A 134 -10.32 2.11 3.12
CA SER A 134 -10.45 3.53 3.46
C SER A 134 -10.43 3.77 4.98
N THR A 135 -11.11 2.92 5.75
CA THR A 135 -11.08 2.98 7.22
C THR A 135 -9.64 2.88 7.75
N PHE A 136 -8.87 1.88 7.31
CA PHE A 136 -7.48 1.74 7.74
C PHE A 136 -6.60 2.92 7.29
N PHE A 137 -6.78 3.42 6.07
CA PHE A 137 -6.04 4.59 5.60
C PHE A 137 -6.41 5.88 6.35
N ILE A 138 -7.66 6.04 6.79
CA ILE A 138 -8.08 7.14 7.67
C ILE A 138 -7.38 7.04 9.02
N THR A 139 -7.38 5.85 9.64
CA THR A 139 -6.66 5.63 10.91
C THR A 139 -5.17 5.95 10.77
N LEU A 140 -4.52 5.49 9.70
CA LEU A 140 -3.14 5.84 9.38
C LEU A 140 -2.94 7.35 9.23
N LEU A 141 -3.79 8.01 8.43
CA LEU A 141 -3.71 9.44 8.15
C LEU A 141 -3.81 10.25 9.44
N ASN A 142 -4.81 9.98 10.28
CA ASN A 142 -5.02 10.67 11.56
C ASN A 142 -3.83 10.50 12.50
N SER A 143 -3.25 9.29 12.53
CA SER A 143 -2.06 9.02 13.33
C SER A 143 -0.84 9.77 12.79
N ILE A 144 -0.63 9.76 11.47
CA ILE A 144 0.53 10.41 10.84
C ILE A 144 0.46 11.94 10.92
N SER A 145 -0.70 12.54 10.66
CA SER A 145 -0.87 13.99 10.60
C SER A 145 -0.72 14.66 11.97
N SER A 146 -1.09 13.96 13.04
CA SER A 146 -0.95 14.41 14.42
C SER A 146 0.49 14.29 14.97
N ALA A 147 1.33 13.42 14.41
CA ALA A 147 2.70 13.24 14.87
C ALA A 147 3.64 14.37 14.39
N LYS A 148 4.49 14.90 15.27
CA LYS A 148 5.54 15.87 14.92
C LYS A 148 6.95 15.32 15.23
N PRO A 149 7.96 15.60 14.39
CA PRO A 149 7.89 16.33 13.12
C PRO A 149 7.25 15.48 12.00
N ASN A 150 6.53 16.13 11.08
CA ASN A 150 5.92 15.49 9.91
C ASN A 150 6.51 16.10 8.63
N ASN A 151 7.17 15.26 7.83
CA ASN A 151 7.73 15.66 6.53
C ASN A 151 6.75 15.48 5.36
N PHE A 152 5.49 15.15 5.68
CA PHE A 152 4.34 14.96 4.80
C PHE A 152 4.45 13.80 3.79
N TYR A 153 5.52 12.99 3.80
CA TYR A 153 5.66 11.89 2.85
C TYR A 153 4.56 10.83 3.02
N ASN A 154 4.40 10.27 4.23
CA ASN A 154 3.41 9.23 4.48
C ASN A 154 1.97 9.77 4.43
N GLU A 155 1.78 11.04 4.81
CA GLU A 155 0.51 11.73 4.71
C GLU A 155 0.06 11.88 3.24
N TYR A 156 0.97 12.29 2.36
CA TYR A 156 0.72 12.32 0.91
C TYR A 156 0.26 10.95 0.39
N ILE A 157 0.96 9.88 0.80
CA ILE A 157 0.61 8.51 0.40
C ILE A 157 -0.80 8.14 0.88
N CYS A 158 -1.14 8.40 2.15
CA CYS A 158 -2.45 8.08 2.70
C CYS A 158 -3.56 8.82 1.96
N ARG A 159 -3.42 10.15 1.77
CA ARG A 159 -4.40 10.98 1.05
C ARG A 159 -4.61 10.51 -0.39
N LEU A 160 -3.54 10.15 -1.11
CA LEU A 160 -3.65 9.59 -2.46
C LEU A 160 -4.34 8.21 -2.46
N LYS A 161 -4.07 7.36 -1.46
CA LYS A 161 -4.73 6.06 -1.33
C LYS A 161 -6.21 6.18 -0.99
N LEU A 162 -6.59 7.13 -0.13
CA LEU A 162 -7.99 7.46 0.15
C LEU A 162 -8.71 7.94 -1.10
N ALA A 163 -8.10 8.86 -1.87
CA ALA A 163 -8.66 9.29 -3.14
C ALA A 163 -8.92 8.12 -4.10
N ARG A 164 -8.05 7.10 -4.10
CA ARG A 164 -8.27 5.88 -4.90
C ARG A 164 -9.40 5.02 -4.36
N CYS A 165 -9.52 4.86 -3.04
CA CYS A 165 -10.65 4.11 -2.45
C CYS A 165 -11.96 4.76 -2.86
N TYR A 166 -12.13 6.06 -2.57
CA TYR A 166 -13.34 6.80 -2.92
C TYR A 166 -13.61 6.88 -4.42
N PHE A 167 -12.57 6.92 -5.26
CA PHE A 167 -12.78 6.83 -6.70
C PHE A 167 -13.41 5.50 -7.13
N ASN A 168 -12.96 4.37 -6.55
CA ASN A 168 -13.54 3.06 -6.87
C ASN A 168 -14.93 2.86 -6.25
N LEU A 169 -15.24 3.56 -5.15
CA LEU A 169 -16.57 3.64 -4.56
C LEU A 169 -17.53 4.58 -5.32
N ASN A 170 -17.09 5.18 -6.42
CA ASN A 170 -17.82 6.22 -7.17
C ASN A 170 -18.13 7.50 -6.36
N SER A 171 -17.53 7.67 -5.19
CA SER A 171 -17.56 8.87 -4.35
C SER A 171 -16.58 9.91 -4.90
N PHE A 172 -16.87 10.44 -6.10
CA PHE A 172 -15.93 11.28 -6.84
C PHE A 172 -15.66 12.63 -6.18
N SER A 173 -16.61 13.17 -5.41
CA SER A 173 -16.46 14.42 -4.67
C SER A 173 -15.45 14.28 -3.53
N GLU A 174 -15.55 13.21 -2.76
CA GLU A 174 -14.64 12.84 -1.68
C GLU A 174 -13.25 12.55 -2.23
N ALA A 175 -13.18 11.78 -3.33
CA ALA A 175 -11.93 11.50 -4.03
C ALA A 175 -11.23 12.81 -4.48
N LYS A 176 -12.00 13.76 -5.03
CA LYS A 176 -11.50 15.09 -5.41
C LYS A 176 -10.99 15.87 -4.20
N SER A 177 -11.71 15.85 -3.08
CA SER A 177 -11.32 16.54 -1.85
C SER A 177 -9.94 16.08 -1.37
N TYR A 178 -9.72 14.77 -1.27
CA TYR A 178 -8.41 14.23 -0.89
C TYR A 178 -7.29 14.63 -1.86
N LEU A 179 -7.55 14.65 -3.18
CA LEU A 179 -6.56 15.06 -4.17
C LEU A 179 -6.23 16.55 -4.14
N ASN A 180 -7.22 17.40 -3.87
CA ASN A 180 -6.99 18.84 -3.71
C ASN A 180 -6.14 19.12 -2.48
N SER A 181 -6.43 18.40 -1.39
CA SER A 181 -5.68 18.54 -0.14
C SER A 181 -4.18 18.20 -0.27
N LEU A 182 -3.77 17.48 -1.33
CA LEU A 182 -2.35 17.21 -1.60
C LEU A 182 -1.55 18.47 -1.93
N ASP A 183 -2.21 19.50 -2.46
CA ASP A 183 -1.57 20.75 -2.88
C ASP A 183 -1.23 21.65 -1.67
N ASP A 184 -1.91 21.45 -0.53
CA ASP A 184 -1.67 22.16 0.74
C ASP A 184 -0.44 21.65 1.50
N LEU A 185 0.14 20.51 1.08
CA LEU A 185 1.28 19.91 1.75
C LEU A 185 2.57 20.67 1.39
N ASN A 186 3.24 21.24 2.40
CA ASN A 186 4.51 21.92 2.23
C ASN A 186 5.68 20.92 2.05
N LEU A 187 5.75 20.30 0.87
CA LEU A 187 6.74 19.28 0.55
C LEU A 187 8.10 19.89 0.21
N SER A 188 9.16 19.48 0.93
CA SER A 188 10.54 19.83 0.57
C SER A 188 10.94 19.24 -0.80
N PRO A 189 11.96 19.80 -1.49
CA PRO A 189 12.42 19.29 -2.79
C PRO A 189 12.82 17.81 -2.76
N GLY A 190 13.44 17.36 -1.66
CA GLY A 190 13.80 15.95 -1.46
C GLY A 190 12.58 15.03 -1.40
N ILE A 191 11.51 15.46 -0.72
CA ILE A 191 10.25 14.71 -0.64
C ILE A 191 9.52 14.73 -1.99
N LYS A 192 9.46 15.87 -2.69
CA LYS A 192 8.91 15.97 -4.06
C LYS A 192 9.58 14.99 -5.03
N THR A 193 10.90 14.83 -4.91
CA THR A 193 11.69 13.87 -5.72
C THR A 193 11.30 12.42 -5.40
N ARG A 194 11.19 12.07 -4.11
CA ARG A 194 10.77 10.73 -3.68
C ARG A 194 9.33 10.39 -4.09
N LEU A 195 8.46 11.39 -4.18
CA LEU A 195 7.05 11.24 -4.57
C LEU A 195 6.80 11.43 -6.07
N LYS A 196 7.82 11.48 -6.92
CA LYS A 196 7.65 11.76 -8.37
C LYS A 196 6.61 10.86 -9.05
N LYS A 197 6.61 9.56 -8.74
CA LYS A 197 5.65 8.59 -9.29
C LYS A 197 4.24 8.87 -8.79
N GLN A 198 4.08 9.07 -7.49
CA GLN A 198 2.78 9.31 -6.85
C GLN A 198 2.17 10.64 -7.27
N ARG A 199 2.98 11.68 -7.50
CA ARG A 199 2.50 12.97 -8.04
C ARG A 199 1.96 12.82 -9.46
N LYS A 200 2.63 12.02 -10.31
CA LYS A 200 2.13 11.69 -11.65
C LYS A 200 0.82 10.90 -11.59
N GLU A 201 0.72 9.95 -10.67
CA GLU A 201 -0.51 9.18 -10.41
C GLU A 201 -1.67 10.09 -9.95
N ALA A 202 -1.42 10.98 -8.98
CA ALA A 202 -2.40 11.95 -8.50
C ALA A 202 -2.93 12.84 -9.64
N GLY A 203 -2.04 13.32 -10.53
CA GLY A 203 -2.43 14.12 -11.69
C GLY A 203 -3.35 13.36 -12.66
N LYS A 204 -3.05 12.08 -12.94
CA LYS A 204 -3.93 11.22 -13.76
C LYS A 204 -5.29 11.01 -13.10
N LEU A 205 -5.29 10.72 -11.80
CA LEU A 205 -6.53 10.49 -11.06
C LEU A 205 -7.42 11.75 -11.01
N LYS A 206 -6.82 12.95 -10.84
CA LYS A 206 -7.54 14.24 -10.94
C LYS A 206 -8.27 14.36 -12.29
N GLN A 207 -7.61 14.00 -13.39
CA GLN A 207 -8.23 14.05 -14.73
C GLN A 207 -9.40 13.06 -14.86
N HIS A 208 -9.27 11.84 -14.34
CA HIS A 208 -10.35 10.85 -14.38
C HIS A 208 -11.57 11.29 -13.56
N ILE A 209 -11.34 11.81 -12.34
CA ILE A 209 -12.40 12.34 -11.48
C ILE A 209 -13.12 13.52 -12.14
N PHE A 210 -12.37 14.45 -12.73
CA PHE A 210 -12.97 15.59 -13.44
C PHE A 210 -13.91 15.15 -14.57
N LYS A 211 -13.49 14.17 -15.38
CA LYS A 211 -14.33 13.61 -16.45
C LYS A 211 -15.61 12.97 -15.89
N ARG A 212 -15.50 12.21 -14.79
CA ARG A 212 -16.65 11.56 -14.15
C ARG A 212 -17.65 12.56 -13.58
N LEU A 213 -17.18 13.59 -12.86
CA LEU A 213 -18.03 14.65 -12.32
C LEU A 213 -18.76 15.41 -13.42
N LYS A 214 -18.05 15.82 -14.49
CA LYS A 214 -18.69 16.50 -15.63
C LYS A 214 -19.78 15.64 -16.30
N ALA A 215 -19.56 14.33 -16.39
CA ALA A 215 -20.56 13.42 -16.94
C ALA A 215 -21.82 13.34 -16.04
N ILE A 216 -21.64 13.32 -14.71
CA ILE A 216 -22.74 13.34 -13.74
C ILE A 216 -23.53 14.65 -13.85
N ASP A 217 -22.84 15.79 -13.89
CA ASP A 217 -23.48 17.11 -14.01
C ASP A 217 -24.31 17.22 -15.30
N ASN A 218 -23.77 16.73 -16.43
CA ASN A 218 -24.48 16.70 -17.71
C ASN A 218 -25.73 15.81 -17.66
N LEU A 219 -25.67 14.66 -16.99
CA LEU A 219 -26.81 13.76 -16.82
C LEU A 219 -27.89 14.40 -15.93
N ALA A 220 -27.48 15.05 -14.83
CA ALA A 220 -28.40 15.76 -13.95
C ALA A 220 -29.13 16.90 -14.69
N ALA A 221 -28.41 17.69 -15.49
CA ALA A 221 -29.00 18.78 -16.28
C ALA A 221 -30.01 18.27 -17.32
N LYS A 222 -29.72 17.14 -17.99
CA LYS A 222 -30.66 16.52 -18.94
C LYS A 222 -31.93 16.00 -18.26
N ASN A 223 -31.80 15.40 -17.08
CA ASN A 223 -32.93 14.90 -16.31
C ASN A 223 -33.82 16.04 -15.79
N ASP A 224 -33.23 17.17 -15.37
CA ASP A 224 -34.00 18.35 -14.96
C ASP A 224 -34.79 18.96 -16.14
N PHE A 225 -34.17 19.07 -17.31
CA PHE A 225 -34.82 19.57 -18.52
C PHE A 225 -36.01 18.69 -18.96
N THR A 226 -35.85 17.36 -18.94
CA THR A 226 -36.93 16.42 -19.30
C THR A 226 -38.08 16.43 -18.30
N ASN A 227 -37.79 16.54 -17.00
CA ASN A 227 -38.83 16.68 -15.97
C ASN A 227 -39.60 18.00 -16.09
N LYS A 228 -38.94 19.11 -16.42
CA LYS A 228 -39.60 20.40 -16.69
C LYS A 228 -40.54 20.32 -17.90
N LYS A 229 -40.12 19.66 -18.99
CA LYS A 229 -40.96 19.48 -20.19
C LYS A 229 -42.24 18.68 -19.88
N ARG A 230 -42.13 17.56 -19.15
CA ARG A 230 -43.29 16.74 -18.75
C ARG A 230 -44.29 17.49 -17.86
N ARG A 231 -43.82 18.34 -16.95
CA ARG A 231 -44.68 19.17 -16.10
C ARG A 231 -45.49 20.18 -16.90
N HIS A 232 -44.90 20.78 -17.94
CA HIS A 232 -45.62 21.68 -18.84
C HIS A 232 -46.68 20.95 -19.68
N GLU A 233 -46.36 19.78 -20.23
CA GLU A 233 -47.31 18.99 -21.04
C GLU A 233 -48.48 18.44 -20.20
N SER A 234 -48.28 18.20 -18.90
CA SER A 234 -49.34 17.71 -17.99
C SER A 234 -50.28 18.81 -17.48
N SER A 235 -49.89 20.09 -17.60
CA SER A 235 -50.71 21.25 -17.23
C SER A 235 -51.63 21.73 -18.37
N GLU A 236 -51.54 21.13 -19.56
CA GLU A 236 -52.30 21.53 -20.75
C GLU A 236 -53.47 20.58 -21.09
N ILE A 237 -53.82 19.61 -20.22
CA ILE A 237 -55.03 18.80 -20.42
C ILE A 237 -56.24 19.62 -19.97
N PRO A 238 -57.09 20.13 -20.88
CA PRO A 238 -58.29 20.87 -20.50
C PRO A 238 -59.38 19.87 -20.06
N ASN A 239 -60.11 20.23 -18.99
CA ASN A 239 -61.38 19.58 -18.63
C ASN A 239 -62.48 19.91 -19.65
#